data_AF-A0A7X9KGE8-F1
#
_entry.id   AF-A0A7X9KGE8-F1
#
_cell.length_a   1.000
_cell.length_b   1.000
_cell.length_c   1.000
_cell.angle_alpha   90.00
_cell.angle_beta   90.00
_cell.angle_gamma   90.00
#
_symmetry.space_group_name_H-M   'P 1'
#
loop_
_entity.id
_entity.type
_entity.pdbx_description
1 polymer ?
#
loop_
_entity_poly.entity_id
_entity_poly.type
_entity_poly.pdbx_seq_one_letter_code
_entity_poly.pdbx_strand_id
1 'polypeptide(L)'
;TVGAKADVILVDVDGFHCQPLHDLAAALVYSIQPTDVRTTIVDGRVLMRDRQLLTINREALLDEFRQRAREITDRTHGRSIQDYTN
;
A
#
# COMPACT_ATOMS: atom_id res chain seq x y z
N THR A 1 -5.85 10.29 20.30
CA THR A 1 -6.46 10.97 21.47
C THR A 1 -7.90 11.29 21.16
N VAL A 2 -8.73 11.53 22.18
CA VAL A 2 -10.13 11.97 21.96
C VAL A 2 -10.11 13.26 21.12
N GLY A 3 -10.91 13.30 20.04
CA GLY A 3 -10.96 14.40 19.09
C GLY A 3 -9.98 14.31 17.90
N ALA A 4 -9.06 13.34 17.88
CA ALA A 4 -8.24 13.07 16.70
C ALA A 4 -9.05 12.31 15.62
N LYS A 5 -8.62 12.41 14.36
CA LYS A 5 -9.17 11.58 13.27
C LYS A 5 -8.99 10.10 13.59
N ALA A 6 -10.02 9.31 13.26
CA ALA A 6 -10.02 7.87 13.48
C ALA A 6 -9.29 7.15 12.33
N ASP A 7 -7.97 7.36 12.28
CA ASP A 7 -7.05 6.70 11.35
C ASP A 7 -6.36 5.55 12.09
N VAL A 8 -6.79 4.31 11.83
CA VAL A 8 -6.42 3.13 12.61
C VAL A 8 -6.25 1.90 11.71
N ILE A 9 -5.26 1.07 12.03
CA ILE A 9 -5.09 -0.26 11.44
C ILE A 9 -5.20 -1.34 12.53
N LEU A 10 -5.73 -2.50 12.16
CA LEU A 10 -5.68 -3.71 12.98
C LEU A 10 -4.69 -4.68 12.33
N VAL A 11 -3.69 -5.10 13.09
CA VAL A 11 -2.58 -5.95 12.63
C VAL A 11 -2.68 -7.33 13.29
N ASP A 12 -2.45 -8.37 12.51
CA ASP A 12 -2.36 -9.76 12.91
C ASP A 12 -0.91 -10.09 13.27
N VAL A 13 -0.64 -10.45 14.53
CA VAL A 13 0.72 -10.69 15.04
C VAL A 13 1.05 -12.18 15.24
N ASP A 14 0.13 -13.06 14.85
CA ASP A 14 0.27 -14.51 15.04
C ASP A 14 1.10 -15.17 13.92
N GLY A 15 1.49 -14.41 12.90
CA GLY A 15 2.32 -14.90 11.80
C GLY A 15 3.70 -15.38 12.25
N PHE A 16 4.20 -16.48 11.66
CA PHE A 16 5.48 -17.09 12.03
C PHE A 16 6.67 -16.11 12.00
N HIS A 17 6.67 -15.15 11.07
CA HIS A 17 7.72 -14.13 10.94
C HIS A 17 7.69 -13.08 12.05
N CYS A 18 6.60 -13.02 12.83
CA CYS A 18 6.48 -12.18 14.02
C CYS A 18 6.76 -12.95 15.33
N GLN A 19 7.04 -14.26 15.25
CA GLN A 19 7.22 -15.11 16.42
C GLN A 19 8.70 -15.48 16.66
N PRO A 20 9.15 -15.53 17.92
CA PRO A 20 8.43 -15.12 19.15
C PRO A 20 8.24 -13.59 19.26
N LEU A 21 7.04 -13.16 19.69
CA LEU A 21 6.74 -11.74 19.88
C LEU A 21 7.27 -11.24 21.23
N HIS A 22 8.53 -10.82 21.26
CA HIS A 22 9.16 -10.29 22.49
C HIS A 22 8.88 -8.79 22.74
N ASP A 23 8.85 -7.99 21.67
CA ASP A 23 8.60 -6.56 21.70
C ASP A 23 7.73 -6.18 20.50
N LEU A 24 6.53 -5.67 20.77
CA LEU A 24 5.57 -5.28 19.74
C LEU A 24 6.03 -4.07 18.93
N ALA A 25 6.73 -3.10 19.54
CA ALA A 25 7.22 -1.92 18.84
C ALA A 25 8.35 -2.30 17.90
N ALA A 26 9.28 -3.14 18.35
CA ALA A 26 10.33 -3.68 17.49
C ALA A 26 9.74 -4.54 16.36
N ALA A 27 8.77 -5.40 16.67
CA ALA A 27 8.07 -6.20 15.66
C ALA A 27 7.37 -5.32 14.63
N LEU A 28 6.73 -4.22 15.03
CA LEU A 28 6.08 -3.28 14.11
C LEU A 28 7.05 -2.65 13.10
N VAL A 29 8.29 -2.38 13.53
CA VAL A 29 9.31 -1.75 12.68
C VAL A 29 10.04 -2.77 11.82
N TYR A 30 10.32 -3.96 12.35
CA TYR A 30 11.28 -4.89 11.74
C TYR A 30 10.68 -6.20 11.23
N SER A 31 9.50 -6.59 11.71
CA SER A 31 8.92 -7.91 11.43
C SER A 31 7.58 -7.82 10.70
N ILE A 32 6.68 -6.95 11.14
CA ILE A 32 5.34 -6.79 10.59
C ILE A 32 5.42 -6.38 9.12
N GLN A 33 4.61 -7.04 8.30
CA GLN A 33 4.50 -6.84 6.87
C GLN A 33 3.14 -6.22 6.50
N PRO A 34 3.01 -5.60 5.33
CA PRO A 34 1.72 -5.07 4.87
C PRO A 34 0.60 -6.12 4.83
N THR A 35 0.94 -7.39 4.60
CA THR A 35 0.01 -8.52 4.59
C THR A 35 -0.58 -8.87 5.95
N ASP A 36 0.05 -8.40 7.03
CA ASP A 36 -0.43 -8.62 8.40
C ASP A 36 -1.54 -7.63 8.77
N VAL A 37 -1.71 -6.54 8.02
CA VAL A 37 -2.81 -5.60 8.23
C VAL A 37 -4.12 -6.26 7.79
N ARG A 38 -5.03 -6.45 8.74
CA ARG A 38 -6.33 -7.10 8.54
C ARG A 38 -7.43 -6.10 8.21
N THR A 39 -7.42 -4.95 8.87
CA THR A 39 -8.47 -3.92 8.75
C THR A 39 -7.84 -2.53 8.75
N THR A 40 -8.32 -1.65 7.89
CA THR A 40 -7.88 -0.25 7.80
C THR A 40 -9.08 0.68 7.87
N ILE A 41 -9.00 1.65 8.77
CA ILE A 41 -10.00 2.69 9.01
C ILE A 41 -9.32 4.04 8.77
N VAL A 42 -9.94 4.89 7.96
CA VAL A 42 -9.47 6.26 7.67
C VAL A 42 -10.63 7.20 7.85
N ASP A 43 -10.45 8.24 8.66
CA ASP A 43 -11.48 9.22 9.00
C ASP A 43 -12.80 8.56 9.47
N GLY A 44 -12.67 7.45 10.23
CA GLY A 44 -13.81 6.66 10.72
C GLY A 44 -14.47 5.75 9.68
N ARG A 45 -14.04 5.78 8.42
CA ARG A 45 -14.54 4.88 7.36
C ARG A 45 -13.67 3.64 7.24
N VAL A 46 -14.29 2.46 7.27
CA VAL A 46 -13.60 1.19 7.00
C VAL A 46 -13.31 1.08 5.50
N LEU A 47 -12.04 1.10 5.11
CA LEU A 47 -11.60 0.97 3.72
C LEU A 47 -11.25 -0.48 3.35
N MET A 48 -10.79 -1.25 4.34
CA MET A 48 -10.48 -2.67 4.21
C MET A 48 -10.94 -3.41 5.47
N ARG A 49 -11.54 -4.60 5.32
CA ARG A 49 -11.94 -5.48 6.42
C ARG A 49 -11.58 -6.92 6.09
N ASP A 50 -10.96 -7.63 7.03
CA ASP A 50 -10.55 -9.03 6.82
C ASP A 50 -9.73 -9.22 5.53
N ARG A 51 -8.82 -8.27 5.26
CA ARG A 51 -7.99 -8.19 4.04
C ARG A 51 -8.77 -8.03 2.73
N GLN A 52 -10.07 -7.71 2.79
CA GLN A 52 -10.91 -7.39 1.64
C GLN A 52 -11.09 -5.87 1.51
N LEU A 53 -10.72 -5.30 0.36
CA LEU A 53 -10.93 -3.89 0.04
C LEU A 53 -12.43 -3.62 -0.15
N LEU A 54 -12.95 -2.59 0.51
CA LEU A 54 -14.37 -2.23 0.46
C LEU A 54 -14.68 -1.05 -0.46
N THR A 55 -13.65 -0.35 -0.94
CA THR A 55 -13.78 0.92 -1.68
C THR A 55 -13.14 0.89 -3.06
N ILE A 56 -12.55 -0.22 -3.47
CA ILE A 56 -11.83 -0.36 -4.73
C ILE A 56 -12.36 -1.59 -5.46
N ASN A 57 -12.77 -1.42 -6.71
CA ASN A 57 -12.96 -2.54 -7.62
C ASN A 57 -11.59 -2.92 -8.21
N ARG A 58 -11.06 -4.07 -7.80
CA ARG A 58 -9.72 -4.52 -8.17
C ARG A 58 -9.58 -4.78 -9.67
N GLU A 59 -10.60 -5.31 -10.33
CA GLU A 59 -10.56 -5.62 -11.77
C GLU A 59 -10.52 -4.32 -12.57
N ALA A 60 -11.45 -3.41 -12.29
CA ALA A 60 -11.49 -2.10 -12.94
C ALA A 60 -10.18 -1.32 -12.74
N LEU A 61 -9.61 -1.36 -11.54
CA LEU A 61 -8.33 -0.71 -11.24
C LEU A 61 -7.16 -1.31 -12.05
N LEU A 62 -7.11 -2.63 -12.19
CA LEU A 62 -6.04 -3.30 -12.94
C LEU A 62 -6.10 -2.96 -14.44
N ASP A 63 -7.31 -2.86 -15.00
CA ASP A 63 -7.47 -2.50 -16.41
C ASP A 63 -7.09 -1.04 -16.66
N GLU A 64 -7.52 -0.13 -15.79
CA GLU A 64 -7.08 1.27 -15.82
C GLU A 64 -5.56 1.38 -15.68
N PHE A 65 -4.96 0.64 -14.74
CA PHE A 65 -3.52 0.64 -14.53
C PHE A 65 -2.76 0.18 -15.77
N ARG A 66 -3.20 -0.92 -16.41
CA ARG A 66 -2.58 -1.43 -17.64
C ARG A 66 -2.65 -0.42 -18.78
N GLN A 67 -3.73 0.34 -18.89
CA GLN A 67 -3.86 1.39 -19.89
C GLN A 67 -2.86 2.51 -19.65
N ARG A 68 -2.82 3.06 -18.43
CA ARG A 68 -1.92 4.15 -18.06
C ARG A 68 -0.44 3.74 -18.10
N ALA A 69 -0.13 2.51 -17.72
CA ALA A 69 1.25 1.99 -17.76
C ALA A 69 1.82 2.00 -19.19
N ARG A 70 0.99 1.67 -20.20
CA ARG A 70 1.39 1.73 -21.61
C ARG A 70 1.80 3.15 -22.01
N GLU A 71 1.03 4.16 -21.61
CA GLU A 71 1.33 5.57 -21.87
C GLU A 71 2.65 6.01 -21.24
N ILE A 72 2.93 5.60 -19.99
CA ILE A 72 4.18 5.93 -19.29
C ILE A 72 5.39 5.28 -19.98
N THR A 73 5.24 4.05 -20.46
CA THR A 73 6.31 3.33 -21.16
C THR A 73 6.45 3.70 -22.63
N ASP A 74 5.58 4.57 -23.15
CA ASP A 74 5.61 4.99 -24.54
C ASP A 74 6.80 5.94 -24.81
N ARG A 75 7.86 5.35 -25.37
CA ARG A 75 9.11 6.06 -25.72
C ARG A 75 9.05 6.79 -27.05
N THR A 76 7.90 6.81 -27.73
CA THR A 76 7.75 7.47 -29.04
C THR A 76 7.72 9.00 -28.94
N HIS A 77 7.46 9.55 -27.75
CA HIS A 77 7.60 10.97 -27.44
C HIS A 77 9.09 11.33 -27.23
N GLY A 78 9.84 11.36 -28.33
CA GLY A 78 11.27 11.63 -28.35
C GLY A 78 11.66 12.94 -27.65
N ARG A 79 12.60 12.83 -26.70
CA ARG A 79 13.53 13.91 -26.42
C ARG A 79 14.89 13.47 -26.95
N SER A 80 15.31 14.11 -28.04
CA SER A 80 16.73 14.20 -28.39
C SER A 80 17.48 14.59 -27.12
N ILE A 81 18.33 13.67 -26.64
CA ILE A 81 19.33 13.96 -25.63
C ILE A 81 20.23 15.02 -26.28
N GLN A 82 20.42 16.14 -25.59
CA GLN A 82 21.26 17.23 -26.07
C GLN A 82 22.64 16.69 -26.42
N ASP A 83 23.03 16.82 -27.68
CA ASP A 83 24.40 16.59 -28.13
C ASP A 83 25.29 17.66 -27.49
N TYR A 84 26.10 17.23 -26.52
CA TYR A 84 27.22 18.03 -26.05
C TYR A 84 28.41 17.78 -26.99
N THR A 85 28.58 18.66 -27.98
CA THR A 85 29.81 18.74 -28.76
C THR A 85 30.88 19.45 -27.93
N ASN A 86 32.02 18.78 -27.73
CA ASN A 86 33.26 19.34 -27.19
C ASN A 86 34.04 20.05 -28.31
#